data_AF-A0A6V7VB84-F1
#
_entry.id   AF-A0A6V7VB84-F1
#
_cell.length_a   1.000
_cell.length_b   1.000
_cell.length_c   1.000
_cell.angle_alpha   90.00
_cell.angle_beta   90.00
_cell.angle_gamma   90.00
#
_symmetry.space_group_name_H-M   'P 1'
#
loop_
_entity.id
_entity.type
_entity.pdbx_description
1 polymer ?
#
loop_
_entity_poly.entity_id
_entity_poly.type
_entity_poly.pdbx_seq_one_letter_code
_entity_poly.pdbx_strand_id
1 'polypeptide(L)'
;MDQNILVDLQRFARGYLLRKRFQDSVRNELVCIHNKISNNNLPDNTKLLKLGCVLNNNYFCVDSNEIYLFCDILFASMKSSSIQKSFASLYLSSNHMDSACKLTYRLLQKLIDEFGKCEVSKISDSRKISSQAPLIYIFCNCSEETWPILKGKESIIPIINSLCAKLLYPLATINSLNIFKKIIFDALKGDRMLLDEKTIDQLFFISIRFIQISSLENDLNLQIFIEFISFPAIAQMLSKQTLNLIEKTNIFENSIKWIASKENEKISKLSTNEALNLIGNIIFFGNLFKNCLSVCLLDWAYLVNRILKYCAFIVTDNKKSNCWHHPLLGWTSERIDGGYQWAFTRMIKQISLLWSKEMVEFLAINFFTNFDETKLPQQQNVKRKNSKSFGEIPIFPTMDNKLPSDFLQKFIGKFGSKKHQETIGSIQAVALPPFTSPIIFCQLYQNALLAFYNSRIEILSSLSRNDSLVLAKLWHYINPDVSNTEGF
;
A
#
# COMPACT_ATOMS: atom_id res chain seq x y z
N MET A 1 48.37 53.02 -7.88
CA MET A 1 47.23 52.23 -7.37
C MET A 1 47.15 50.84 -8.00
N ASP A 2 47.86 50.55 -9.10
CA ASP A 2 47.64 49.33 -9.91
C ASP A 2 48.41 48.06 -9.48
N GLN A 3 49.50 48.18 -8.71
CA GLN A 3 50.28 47.01 -8.29
C GLN A 3 49.52 46.10 -7.30
N ASN A 4 48.71 46.66 -6.40
CA ASN A 4 47.93 45.88 -5.44
C ASN A 4 46.83 45.07 -6.14
N ILE A 5 46.19 45.64 -7.16
CA ILE A 5 45.15 44.97 -7.95
C ILE A 5 45.73 43.74 -8.67
N LEU A 6 46.94 43.86 -9.23
CA LEU A 6 47.57 42.77 -9.97
C LEU A 6 48.00 41.62 -9.06
N VAL A 7 48.50 41.93 -7.85
CA VAL A 7 48.83 40.93 -6.81
C VAL A 7 47.58 40.22 -6.32
N ASP A 8 46.49 40.95 -6.09
CA ASP A 8 45.21 40.36 -5.69
C ASP A 8 44.64 39.46 -6.78
N LEU A 9 44.66 39.89 -8.05
CA LEU A 9 44.25 39.07 -9.20
C LEU A 9 45.07 37.77 -9.30
N GLN A 10 46.40 37.85 -9.14
CA GLN A 10 47.26 36.68 -9.13
C GLN A 10 46.94 35.73 -7.98
N ARG A 11 46.66 36.26 -6.78
CA ARG A 11 46.25 35.47 -5.61
C ARG A 11 44.92 34.77 -5.84
N PHE A 12 43.92 35.48 -6.39
CA PHE A 12 42.62 34.90 -6.76
C PHE A 12 42.78 33.82 -7.82
N ALA A 13 43.55 34.06 -8.88
CA ALA A 13 43.79 33.10 -9.95
C ALA A 13 44.51 31.84 -9.44
N ARG A 14 45.56 31.98 -8.63
CA ARG A 14 46.27 30.84 -8.00
C ARG A 14 45.34 30.04 -7.09
N GLY A 15 44.55 30.72 -6.26
CA GLY A 15 43.57 30.07 -5.40
C GLY A 15 42.51 29.31 -6.18
N TYR A 16 42.01 29.89 -7.28
CA TYR A 16 41.05 29.24 -8.17
C TYR A 16 41.65 28.00 -8.85
N LEU A 17 42.86 28.11 -9.43
CA LEU A 17 43.55 27.00 -10.08
C LEU A 17 43.87 25.86 -9.11
N LEU A 18 44.29 26.17 -7.88
CA LEU A 18 44.54 25.16 -6.85
C LEU A 18 43.25 24.44 -6.46
N ARG A 19 42.14 25.16 -6.25
CA ARG A 19 40.83 24.55 -5.97
C ARG A 19 40.37 23.66 -7.13
N LYS A 20 40.54 24.11 -8.37
CA LYS A 20 40.20 23.33 -9.56
C LYS A 20 41.03 22.05 -9.67
N ARG A 21 42.36 22.13 -9.50
CA ARG A 21 43.24 20.95 -9.48
C ARG A 21 42.88 19.96 -8.37
N PHE A 22 42.55 20.47 -7.18
CA PHE A 22 42.10 19.64 -6.07
C PHE A 22 40.77 18.94 -6.41
N GLN A 23 39.80 19.67 -6.98
CA GLN A 23 38.54 19.09 -7.43
C GLN A 23 38.74 17.98 -8.47
N ASP A 24 39.56 18.25 -9.49
CA ASP A 24 39.85 17.28 -10.54
C ASP A 24 40.58 16.04 -9.98
N SER A 25 41.48 16.22 -9.01
CA SER A 25 42.13 15.11 -8.31
C SER A 25 41.12 14.22 -7.57
N VAL A 26 40.16 14.82 -6.86
CA VAL A 26 39.12 14.07 -6.12
C VAL A 26 38.18 13.35 -7.09
N ARG A 27 37.79 13.99 -8.20
CA ARG A 27 36.98 13.38 -9.27
C ARG A 27 37.68 12.16 -9.87
N ASN A 28 38.95 12.30 -10.22
CA ASN A 28 39.74 11.21 -10.78
C ASN A 28 39.89 10.05 -9.78
N GLU A 29 40.06 10.37 -8.50
CA GLU A 29 40.10 9.36 -7.44
C GLU A 29 38.76 8.63 -7.30
N LEU A 30 37.63 9.35 -7.35
CA LEU A 30 36.28 8.75 -7.31
C LEU A 30 36.03 7.80 -8.46
N VAL A 31 36.32 8.24 -9.70
CA VAL A 31 36.15 7.40 -10.89
C VAL A 31 37.05 6.18 -10.81
N CYS A 32 38.30 6.34 -10.35
CA CYS A 32 39.23 5.23 -10.15
C CYS A 32 38.73 4.22 -9.12
N ILE A 33 38.14 4.68 -8.00
CA ILE A 33 37.54 3.79 -6.99
C ILE A 33 36.30 3.10 -7.56
N HIS A 34 35.41 3.84 -8.23
CA HIS A 34 34.18 3.31 -8.79
C HIS A 34 34.46 2.20 -9.82
N ASN A 35 35.43 2.40 -10.71
CA ASN A 35 35.86 1.39 -11.69
C ASN A 35 36.45 0.13 -11.05
N LYS A 36 36.91 0.19 -9.80
CA LYS A 36 37.45 -0.97 -9.05
C LYS A 36 36.40 -1.73 -8.25
N ILE A 37 35.15 -1.23 -8.17
CA ILE A 37 34.05 -1.91 -7.46
C ILE A 37 33.82 -3.31 -8.04
N SER A 38 33.84 -3.47 -9.36
CA SER A 38 33.64 -4.76 -10.03
C SER A 38 34.64 -5.83 -9.60
N ASN A 39 35.84 -5.41 -9.18
CA ASN A 39 36.92 -6.29 -8.76
C ASN A 39 36.98 -6.47 -7.24
N ASN A 40 35.95 -6.05 -6.49
CA ASN A 40 35.89 -6.07 -5.02
C ASN A 40 37.05 -5.33 -4.32
N ASN A 41 37.72 -4.42 -5.03
CA ASN A 41 38.83 -3.63 -4.51
C ASN A 41 38.31 -2.31 -3.92
N LEU A 42 37.61 -2.45 -2.80
CA LEU A 42 37.09 -1.32 -2.03
C LEU A 42 38.18 -0.67 -1.16
N PRO A 43 38.21 0.67 -1.06
CA PRO A 43 39.09 1.40 -0.15
C PRO A 43 38.64 1.24 1.32
N ASP A 44 39.51 1.67 2.22
CA ASP A 44 39.19 1.72 3.65
C ASP A 44 38.01 2.64 3.94
N ASN A 45 37.19 2.24 4.92
CA ASN A 45 35.99 2.96 5.34
C ASN A 45 36.31 4.40 5.83
N THR A 46 37.44 4.61 6.51
CA THR A 46 37.87 5.95 6.96
C THR A 46 38.24 6.85 5.79
N LYS A 47 38.81 6.27 4.72
CA LYS A 47 39.09 6.99 3.48
C LYS A 47 37.78 7.39 2.79
N LEU A 48 36.80 6.48 2.73
CA LEU A 48 35.46 6.79 2.22
C LEU A 48 34.76 7.90 3.02
N LEU A 49 34.87 7.88 4.35
CA LEU A 49 34.33 8.94 5.21
C LEU A 49 34.94 10.30 4.87
N LYS A 50 36.28 10.38 4.77
CA LYS A 50 36.98 11.63 4.41
C LYS A 50 36.57 12.14 3.04
N LEU A 51 36.50 11.24 2.06
CA LEU A 51 36.13 11.58 0.69
C LEU A 51 34.68 12.07 0.62
N GLY A 52 33.75 11.38 1.28
CA GLY A 52 32.36 11.82 1.40
C GLY A 52 32.20 13.18 2.08
N CYS A 53 32.98 13.46 3.13
CA CYS A 53 32.99 14.77 3.78
C CYS A 53 33.47 15.90 2.85
N VAL A 54 34.43 15.63 1.96
CA VAL A 54 34.88 16.59 0.93
C VAL A 54 33.76 16.85 -0.09
N LEU A 55 33.09 15.80 -0.57
CA LEU A 55 31.97 15.92 -1.51
C LEU A 55 30.75 16.63 -0.90
N ASN A 56 30.52 16.46 0.39
CA ASN A 56 29.41 17.15 1.07
C ASN A 56 29.75 18.56 1.56
N ASN A 57 30.92 19.07 1.21
CA ASN A 57 31.29 20.44 1.53
C ASN A 57 30.72 21.40 0.48
N ASN A 58 29.96 22.42 0.91
CA ASN A 58 29.32 23.41 0.03
C ASN A 58 30.32 24.18 -0.85
N TYR A 59 31.60 24.25 -0.46
CA TYR A 59 32.66 24.86 -1.24
C TYR A 59 33.18 23.99 -2.39
N PHE A 60 32.82 22.71 -2.40
CA PHE A 60 33.12 21.81 -3.48
C PHE A 60 31.91 21.80 -4.43
N CYS A 61 32.10 22.31 -5.65
CA CYS A 61 31.07 22.29 -6.68
C CYS A 61 30.97 20.85 -7.22
N VAL A 62 30.09 20.07 -6.61
CA VAL A 62 29.86 18.66 -6.97
C VAL A 62 28.73 18.59 -7.98
N ASP A 63 28.98 17.95 -9.12
CA ASP A 63 27.93 17.59 -10.07
C ASP A 63 27.10 16.43 -9.52
N SER A 64 25.81 16.38 -9.82
CA SER A 64 24.92 15.29 -9.35
C SER A 64 25.46 13.90 -9.69
N ASN A 65 26.15 13.76 -10.83
CA ASN A 65 26.82 12.52 -11.24
C ASN A 65 27.90 12.03 -10.26
N GLU A 66 28.68 12.94 -9.67
CA GLU A 66 29.72 12.57 -8.69
C GLU A 66 29.10 12.04 -7.39
N ILE A 67 27.95 12.61 -6.99
CA ILE A 67 27.19 12.13 -5.82
C ILE A 67 26.69 10.70 -6.09
N TYR A 68 26.12 10.45 -7.27
CA TYR A 68 25.65 9.11 -7.65
C TYR A 68 26.78 8.08 -7.66
N LEU A 69 27.94 8.42 -8.24
CA LEU A 69 29.12 7.56 -8.22
C LEU A 69 29.57 7.24 -6.79
N PHE A 70 29.57 8.25 -5.90
CA PHE A 70 29.91 8.05 -4.50
C PHE A 70 28.88 7.18 -3.76
N CYS A 71 27.59 7.38 -4.03
CA CYS A 71 26.52 6.58 -3.46
C CYS A 71 26.62 5.10 -3.89
N ASP A 72 27.00 4.83 -5.13
CA ASP A 72 27.26 3.46 -5.62
C ASP A 72 28.46 2.82 -4.90
N ILE A 73 29.55 3.58 -4.70
CA ILE A 73 30.72 3.13 -3.91
C ILE A 73 30.29 2.84 -2.47
N LEU A 74 29.50 3.73 -1.86
CA LEU A 74 29.04 3.60 -0.48
C LEU A 74 28.15 2.37 -0.32
N PHE A 75 27.22 2.14 -1.25
CA PHE A 75 26.36 0.96 -1.28
C PHE A 75 27.18 -0.34 -1.39
N ALA A 76 28.17 -0.38 -2.28
CA ALA A 76 29.08 -1.52 -2.40
C ALA A 76 29.89 -1.75 -1.10
N SER A 77 30.36 -0.68 -0.47
CA SER A 77 31.05 -0.74 0.82
C SER A 77 30.15 -1.28 1.93
N MET A 78 28.89 -0.85 2.04
CA MET A 78 27.94 -1.34 3.05
C MET A 78 27.71 -2.86 2.97
N LYS A 79 27.82 -3.45 1.78
CA LYS A 79 27.69 -4.91 1.56
C LYS A 79 28.95 -5.71 1.90
N SER A 80 30.05 -5.06 2.23
CA SER A 80 31.27 -5.75 2.65
C SER A 80 31.12 -6.29 4.07
N SER A 81 31.58 -7.53 4.29
CA SER A 81 31.69 -8.14 5.63
C SER A 81 32.98 -7.74 6.38
N SER A 82 33.95 -7.13 5.69
CA SER A 82 35.21 -6.70 6.30
C SER A 82 35.03 -5.42 7.11
N ILE A 83 35.49 -5.44 8.36
CA ILE A 83 35.43 -4.29 9.29
C ILE A 83 36.17 -3.08 8.72
N GLN A 84 37.30 -3.27 8.03
CA GLN A 84 38.10 -2.17 7.46
C GLN A 84 37.46 -1.56 6.22
N LYS A 85 36.80 -2.37 5.39
CA LYS A 85 36.25 -1.93 4.10
C LYS A 85 34.80 -1.48 4.17
N SER A 86 34.03 -1.99 5.15
CA SER A 86 32.61 -1.69 5.26
C SER A 86 32.37 -0.35 5.93
N PHE A 87 31.57 0.49 5.30
CA PHE A 87 31.15 1.75 5.88
C PHE A 87 30.25 1.54 7.11
N ALA A 88 29.55 0.40 7.19
CA ALA A 88 28.71 0.02 8.32
C ALA A 88 29.49 -0.03 9.65
N SER A 89 30.78 -0.40 9.63
CA SER A 89 31.57 -0.49 10.87
C SER A 89 31.86 0.86 11.50
N LEU A 90 31.76 1.98 10.76
CA LEU A 90 31.92 3.32 11.32
C LEU A 90 30.80 3.67 12.30
N TYR A 91 29.61 3.08 12.14
CA TYR A 91 28.49 3.20 13.08
C TYR A 91 28.71 2.44 14.38
N LEU A 92 29.62 1.46 14.38
CA LEU A 92 30.04 0.73 15.57
C LEU A 92 31.22 1.39 16.29
N SER A 93 31.83 2.41 15.67
CA SER A 93 32.98 3.14 16.22
C SER A 93 32.54 4.43 16.91
N SER A 94 32.89 4.57 18.20
CA SER A 94 32.63 5.79 18.97
C SER A 94 33.25 7.05 18.34
N ASN A 95 34.39 6.91 17.67
CA ASN A 95 35.14 8.03 17.09
C ASN A 95 34.56 8.54 15.76
N HIS A 96 33.83 7.69 15.03
CA HIS A 96 33.40 7.99 13.65
C HIS A 96 31.90 8.01 13.46
N MET A 97 31.11 7.51 14.42
CA MET A 97 29.66 7.42 14.33
C MET A 97 28.99 8.76 14.00
N ASP A 98 29.30 9.84 14.72
CA ASP A 98 28.68 11.16 14.49
C ASP A 98 28.99 11.71 13.09
N SER A 99 30.25 11.58 12.65
CA SER A 99 30.67 12.02 11.32
C SER A 99 29.99 11.19 10.22
N ALA A 100 29.87 9.88 10.40
CA ALA A 100 29.18 8.99 9.49
C ALA A 100 27.68 9.33 9.41
N CYS A 101 27.03 9.60 10.55
CA CYS A 101 25.64 10.04 10.60
C CYS A 101 25.41 11.33 9.82
N LYS A 102 26.24 12.36 10.04
CA LYS A 102 26.16 13.65 9.35
C LYS A 102 26.37 13.51 7.84
N LEU A 103 27.35 12.70 7.43
CA LEU A 103 27.61 12.41 6.02
C LEU A 103 26.40 11.73 5.37
N THR A 104 25.92 10.63 5.96
CA THR A 104 24.79 9.86 5.44
C THR A 104 23.54 10.71 5.37
N TYR A 105 23.19 11.45 6.42
CA TYR A 105 22.03 12.35 6.40
C TYR A 105 22.06 13.31 5.20
N ARG A 106 23.17 14.02 4.99
CA ARG A 106 23.31 14.97 3.89
C ARG A 106 23.25 14.32 2.51
N LEU A 107 23.80 13.10 2.36
CA LEU A 107 23.72 12.36 1.11
C LEU A 107 22.29 11.93 0.80
N LEU A 108 21.60 11.33 1.77
CA LEU A 108 20.22 10.88 1.60
C LEU A 108 19.29 12.07 1.33
N GLN A 109 19.52 13.22 1.98
CA GLN A 109 18.78 14.46 1.70
C GLN A 109 18.92 14.86 0.23
N LYS A 110 20.16 14.98 -0.27
CA LYS A 110 20.41 15.33 -1.67
C LYS A 110 19.81 14.32 -2.65
N LEU A 111 19.86 13.02 -2.33
CA LEU A 111 19.24 12.00 -3.18
C LEU A 111 17.72 12.15 -3.28
N ILE A 112 17.04 12.41 -2.16
CA ILE A 112 15.59 12.63 -2.15
C ILE A 112 15.24 13.91 -2.93
N ASP A 113 16.00 14.99 -2.75
CA ASP A 113 15.79 16.24 -3.48
C ASP A 113 15.98 16.05 -5.00
N GLU A 114 16.97 15.26 -5.42
CA GLU A 114 17.16 14.92 -6.84
C GLU A 114 16.05 14.01 -7.37
N PHE A 115 15.58 13.04 -6.58
CA PHE A 115 14.42 12.21 -6.94
C PHE A 115 13.18 13.06 -7.20
N GLY A 116 12.98 14.15 -6.47
CA GLY A 116 11.89 15.10 -6.71
C GLY A 116 11.93 15.78 -8.08
N LYS A 117 13.11 15.87 -8.69
CA LYS A 117 13.34 16.47 -10.03
C LYS A 117 13.24 15.45 -11.17
N CYS A 118 13.28 14.16 -10.86
CA CYS A 118 13.25 13.10 -11.86
C CYS A 118 11.86 12.91 -12.48
N GLU A 119 11.84 12.51 -13.74
CA GLU A 119 10.63 12.06 -14.43
C GLU A 119 10.76 10.59 -14.81
N VAL A 120 9.86 9.74 -14.29
CA VAL A 120 9.96 8.29 -14.48
C VAL A 120 9.81 7.87 -15.94
N SER A 121 9.16 8.69 -16.77
CA SER A 121 9.04 8.48 -18.23
C SER A 121 10.39 8.54 -18.95
N LYS A 122 11.41 9.20 -18.38
CA LYS A 122 12.75 9.28 -18.94
C LYS A 122 13.60 8.11 -18.45
N ILE A 123 14.01 7.24 -19.36
CA ILE A 123 14.83 6.04 -19.06
C ILE A 123 16.09 6.38 -18.26
N SER A 124 16.73 7.53 -18.53
CA SER A 124 17.91 7.98 -17.78
C SER A 124 17.61 8.20 -16.31
N ASP A 125 16.44 8.77 -16.01
CA ASP A 125 16.04 9.11 -14.64
C ASP A 125 15.52 7.88 -13.92
N SER A 126 14.77 6.99 -14.60
CA SER A 126 14.38 5.70 -14.03
C SER A 126 15.62 4.88 -13.62
N ARG A 127 16.66 4.85 -14.47
CA ARG A 127 17.93 4.17 -14.14
C ARG A 127 18.62 4.78 -12.92
N LYS A 128 18.64 6.11 -12.79
CA LYS A 128 19.19 6.78 -11.60
C LYS A 128 18.40 6.41 -10.34
N ILE A 129 17.08 6.43 -10.40
CA ILE A 129 16.23 6.03 -9.26
C ILE A 129 16.54 4.58 -8.87
N SER A 130 16.55 3.66 -9.84
CA SER A 130 16.85 2.24 -9.60
C SER A 130 18.27 2.00 -9.05
N SER A 131 19.26 2.79 -9.45
CA SER A 131 20.62 2.62 -8.92
C SER A 131 20.76 3.17 -7.50
N GLN A 132 20.03 4.24 -7.15
CA GLN A 132 20.21 4.98 -5.90
C GLN A 132 19.22 4.56 -4.78
N ALA A 133 18.02 4.10 -5.12
CA ALA A 133 17.03 3.63 -4.13
C ALA A 133 17.57 2.54 -3.18
N PRO A 134 18.41 1.57 -3.63
CA PRO A 134 19.00 0.58 -2.73
C PRO A 134 19.82 1.17 -1.57
N LEU A 135 20.46 2.33 -1.76
CA LEU A 135 21.24 2.97 -0.69
C LEU A 135 20.33 3.50 0.42
N ILE A 136 19.25 4.21 0.07
CA ILE A 136 18.26 4.68 1.05
C ILE A 136 17.64 3.47 1.77
N TYR A 137 17.31 2.43 1.01
CA TYR A 137 16.73 1.20 1.53
C TYR A 137 17.62 0.52 2.59
N ILE A 138 18.95 0.45 2.38
CA ILE A 138 19.89 -0.15 3.36
C ILE A 138 19.84 0.56 4.72
N PHE A 139 19.62 1.88 4.75
CA PHE A 139 19.49 2.62 6.01
C PHE A 139 18.08 2.53 6.61
N CYS A 140 17.06 2.25 5.80
CA CYS A 140 15.69 1.98 6.27
C CYS A 140 15.52 0.56 6.83
N ASN A 141 16.23 -0.42 6.27
CA ASN A 141 16.21 -1.83 6.67
C ASN A 141 17.60 -2.26 7.18
N CYS A 142 17.90 -2.05 8.46
CA CYS A 142 19.16 -2.52 9.06
C CYS A 142 18.99 -3.95 9.57
N SER A 143 19.50 -4.93 8.83
CA SER A 143 19.40 -6.37 9.12
C SER A 143 20.72 -7.07 8.79
N GLU A 144 20.86 -8.35 9.14
CA GLU A 144 22.04 -9.14 8.79
C GLU A 144 22.23 -9.33 7.27
N GLU A 145 21.14 -9.26 6.50
CA GLU A 145 21.16 -9.38 5.04
C GLU A 145 21.67 -8.09 4.38
N THR A 146 21.26 -6.93 4.90
CA THR A 146 21.61 -5.62 4.34
C THR A 146 22.94 -5.10 4.88
N TRP A 147 23.28 -5.43 6.13
CA TRP A 147 24.52 -5.07 6.81
C TRP A 147 25.24 -6.35 7.26
N PRO A 148 26.05 -6.98 6.39
CA PRO A 148 26.68 -8.27 6.69
C PRO A 148 27.59 -8.28 7.93
N ILE A 149 28.07 -7.11 8.38
CA ILE A 149 28.83 -6.94 9.63
C ILE A 149 28.02 -7.25 10.90
N LEU A 150 26.68 -7.21 10.80
CA LEU A 150 25.78 -7.49 11.91
C LEU A 150 25.48 -8.98 12.08
N LYS A 151 25.95 -9.85 11.17
CA LYS A 151 25.78 -11.30 11.29
C LYS A 151 26.29 -11.80 12.63
N GLY A 152 25.41 -12.44 13.40
CA GLY A 152 25.71 -12.97 14.74
C GLY A 152 25.73 -11.90 15.84
N LYS A 153 25.21 -10.70 15.58
CA LYS A 153 25.13 -9.57 16.54
C LYS A 153 23.69 -9.10 16.72
N GLU A 154 22.78 -10.03 16.98
CA GLU A 154 21.33 -9.77 17.08
C GLU A 154 20.97 -8.67 18.08
N SER A 155 21.70 -8.58 19.20
CA SER A 155 21.49 -7.56 20.24
C SER A 155 21.78 -6.12 19.77
N ILE A 156 22.60 -5.93 18.74
CA ILE A 156 23.02 -4.61 18.24
C ILE A 156 22.05 -4.10 17.17
N ILE A 157 21.39 -5.00 16.43
CA ILE A 157 20.42 -4.68 15.39
C ILE A 157 19.34 -3.67 15.85
N PRO A 158 18.66 -3.82 17.00
CA PRO A 158 17.66 -2.85 17.44
C PRO A 158 18.27 -1.47 17.74
N ILE A 159 19.49 -1.43 18.29
CA ILE A 159 20.20 -0.18 18.59
C ILE A 159 20.50 0.57 17.30
N ILE A 160 21.04 -0.11 16.29
CA ILE A 160 21.33 0.49 14.97
C ILE A 160 20.04 0.94 14.29
N ASN A 161 18.97 0.13 14.31
CA ASN A 161 17.68 0.54 13.76
C ASN A 161 17.14 1.81 14.44
N SER A 162 17.31 1.96 15.76
CA SER A 162 16.92 3.17 16.48
C SER A 162 17.77 4.39 16.09
N LEU A 163 19.07 4.19 15.86
CA LEU A 163 19.99 5.24 15.41
C LEU A 163 19.65 5.69 13.98
N CYS A 164 19.44 4.74 13.07
CA CYS A 164 19.02 5.02 11.71
C CYS A 164 17.65 5.69 11.67
N ALA A 165 16.71 5.31 12.53
CA ALA A 165 15.43 6.02 12.65
C ALA A 165 15.62 7.49 13.04
N LYS A 166 16.47 7.79 14.02
CA LYS A 166 16.80 9.18 14.40
C LYS A 166 17.49 9.94 13.27
N LEU A 167 18.36 9.28 12.50
CA LEU A 167 19.03 9.88 11.34
C LEU A 167 18.05 10.21 10.21
N LEU A 168 17.07 9.32 9.96
CA LEU A 168 16.08 9.45 8.90
C LEU A 168 14.92 10.37 9.28
N TYR A 169 14.69 10.60 10.58
CA TYR A 169 13.58 11.41 11.08
C TYR A 169 13.43 12.78 10.39
N PRO A 170 14.49 13.60 10.22
CA PRO A 170 14.34 14.89 9.55
C PRO A 170 14.07 14.78 8.04
N LEU A 171 14.33 13.61 7.45
CA LEU A 171 14.03 13.32 6.04
C LEU A 171 12.62 12.79 5.84
N ALA A 172 11.98 12.25 6.88
CA ALA A 172 10.64 11.68 6.87
C ALA A 172 9.55 12.76 6.86
N THR A 173 9.57 13.62 5.86
CA THR A 173 8.61 14.72 5.67
C THR A 173 7.49 14.33 4.71
N ILE A 174 6.40 15.10 4.75
CA ILE A 174 5.30 14.98 3.77
C ILE A 174 5.81 15.17 2.33
N ASN A 175 6.78 16.05 2.11
CA ASN A 175 7.35 16.30 0.80
C ASN A 175 8.08 15.05 0.26
N SER A 176 8.92 14.42 1.10
CA SER A 176 9.61 13.17 0.75
C SER A 176 8.63 12.06 0.39
N LEU A 177 7.55 11.90 1.17
CA LEU A 177 6.50 10.93 0.88
C LEU A 177 5.76 11.25 -0.44
N ASN A 178 5.49 12.52 -0.73
CA ASN A 178 4.90 12.95 -2.00
C ASN A 178 5.82 12.66 -3.20
N ILE A 179 7.14 12.83 -3.05
CA ILE A 179 8.13 12.47 -4.06
C ILE A 179 8.06 10.97 -4.36
N PHE A 180 8.08 10.11 -3.32
CA PHE A 180 7.98 8.66 -3.50
C PHE A 180 6.63 8.24 -4.10
N LYS A 181 5.52 8.85 -3.67
CA LYS A 181 4.20 8.62 -4.27
C LYS A 181 4.20 8.89 -5.76
N LYS A 182 4.69 10.07 -6.17
CA LYS A 182 4.78 10.47 -7.58
C LYS A 182 5.59 9.44 -8.38
N ILE A 183 6.79 9.10 -7.91
CA ILE A 183 7.68 8.17 -8.60
C ILE A 183 7.04 6.79 -8.75
N ILE A 184 6.49 6.23 -7.66
CA ILE A 184 5.87 4.91 -7.69
C ILE A 184 4.62 4.92 -8.59
N PHE A 185 3.75 5.93 -8.46
CA PHE A 185 2.56 6.03 -9.30
C PHE A 185 2.90 6.14 -10.79
N ASP A 186 3.85 7.01 -11.15
CA ASP A 186 4.26 7.20 -12.54
C ASP A 186 4.90 5.93 -13.11
N ALA A 187 5.65 5.17 -12.30
CA ALA A 187 6.19 3.87 -12.70
C ALA A 187 5.10 2.83 -12.98
N LEU A 188 3.97 2.92 -12.28
CA LEU A 188 2.86 1.98 -12.36
C LEU A 188 1.83 2.32 -13.43
N LYS A 189 1.70 3.60 -13.78
CA LYS A 189 0.70 4.10 -14.73
C LYS A 189 1.10 3.94 -16.20
N GLY A 190 2.38 3.75 -16.52
CA GLY A 190 2.85 3.71 -17.90
C GLY A 190 2.54 2.40 -18.63
N ASP A 191 2.45 2.47 -19.97
CA ASP A 191 2.30 1.30 -20.86
C ASP A 191 3.44 0.27 -20.69
N ARG A 192 4.61 0.75 -20.24
CA ARG A 192 5.79 -0.07 -19.94
C ARG A 192 6.31 0.26 -18.55
N MET A 193 6.67 -0.78 -17.81
CA MET A 193 7.29 -0.64 -16.50
C MET A 193 8.78 -0.29 -16.66
N LEU A 194 9.15 0.95 -16.34
CA LEU A 194 10.53 1.45 -16.46
C LEU A 194 11.37 1.24 -15.20
N LEU A 195 10.73 1.07 -14.04
CA LEU A 195 11.35 0.63 -12.80
C LEU A 195 11.10 -0.85 -12.61
N ASP A 196 12.10 -1.61 -12.17
CA ASP A 196 11.91 -3.01 -11.82
C ASP A 196 11.11 -3.17 -10.52
N GLU A 197 10.48 -4.34 -10.35
CA GLU A 197 9.63 -4.61 -9.18
C GLU A 197 10.37 -4.43 -7.86
N LYS A 198 11.67 -4.76 -7.85
CA LYS A 198 12.53 -4.59 -6.69
C LYS A 198 12.72 -3.11 -6.31
N THR A 199 12.92 -2.21 -7.27
CA THR A 199 13.01 -0.78 -6.97
C THR A 199 11.69 -0.26 -6.40
N ILE A 200 10.56 -0.69 -6.96
CA ILE A 200 9.22 -0.30 -6.48
C ILE A 200 8.99 -0.80 -5.05
N ASP A 201 9.30 -2.06 -4.76
CA ASP A 201 9.24 -2.63 -3.40
C ASP A 201 10.14 -1.86 -2.42
N GLN A 202 11.36 -1.52 -2.82
CA GLN A 202 12.28 -0.74 -1.97
C GLN A 202 11.75 0.67 -1.67
N LEU A 203 11.26 1.38 -2.69
CA LEU A 203 10.66 2.70 -2.51
C LEU A 203 9.40 2.64 -1.63
N PHE A 204 8.59 1.60 -1.78
CA PHE A 204 7.43 1.37 -0.94
C PHE A 204 7.84 1.09 0.51
N PHE A 205 8.83 0.22 0.73
CA PHE A 205 9.39 -0.07 2.05
C PHE A 205 9.92 1.20 2.73
N ILE A 206 10.70 2.02 2.00
CA ILE A 206 11.20 3.31 2.49
C ILE A 206 10.02 4.20 2.90
N SER A 207 8.96 4.26 2.09
CA SER A 207 7.77 5.06 2.38
C SER A 207 7.06 4.62 3.66
N ILE A 208 6.89 3.32 3.87
CA ILE A 208 6.31 2.78 5.12
C ILE A 208 7.18 3.10 6.32
N ARG A 209 8.51 2.98 6.21
CA ARG A 209 9.43 3.38 7.28
C ARG A 209 9.36 4.88 7.57
N PHE A 210 9.23 5.72 6.54
CA PHE A 210 9.09 7.16 6.71
C PHE A 210 7.77 7.51 7.40
N ILE A 211 6.66 6.86 7.04
CA ILE A 211 5.37 7.02 7.74
C ILE A 211 5.52 6.70 9.24
N GLN A 212 6.19 5.60 9.58
CA GLN A 212 6.40 5.17 10.98
C GLN A 212 7.25 6.14 11.81
N ILE A 213 8.26 6.76 11.19
CA ILE A 213 9.23 7.62 11.88
C ILE A 213 8.77 9.09 11.88
N SER A 214 7.98 9.49 10.90
CA SER A 214 7.54 10.88 10.74
C SER A 214 6.75 11.39 11.96
N SER A 215 6.88 12.68 12.25
CA SER A 215 6.09 13.37 13.28
C SER A 215 4.74 13.90 12.76
N LEU A 216 4.22 13.29 11.70
CA LEU A 216 2.95 13.69 11.10
C LEU A 216 1.77 13.26 11.99
N GLU A 217 0.65 13.95 11.85
CA GLU A 217 -0.60 13.54 12.49
C GLU A 217 -0.98 12.12 12.02
N ASN A 218 -1.49 11.31 12.95
CA ASN A 218 -1.80 9.91 12.67
C ASN A 218 -2.79 9.76 11.50
N ASP A 219 -3.83 10.61 11.45
CA ASP A 219 -4.80 10.63 10.35
C ASP A 219 -4.15 10.88 8.98
N LEU A 220 -3.14 11.74 8.93
CA LEU A 220 -2.40 12.04 7.70
C LEU A 220 -1.53 10.85 7.29
N ASN A 221 -0.90 10.15 8.24
CA ASN A 221 -0.15 8.93 7.98
C ASN A 221 -1.02 7.83 7.38
N LEU A 222 -2.21 7.62 7.95
CA LEU A 222 -3.19 6.65 7.44
C LEU A 222 -3.71 7.05 6.06
N GLN A 223 -3.93 8.34 5.83
CA GLN A 223 -4.30 8.86 4.51
C GLN A 223 -3.23 8.56 3.45
N ILE A 224 -1.96 8.86 3.75
CA ILE A 224 -0.86 8.65 2.81
C ILE A 224 -0.73 7.17 2.47
N PHE A 225 -0.90 6.27 3.45
CA PHE A 225 -0.91 4.83 3.19
C PHE A 225 -2.05 4.42 2.25
N ILE A 226 -3.27 4.94 2.44
CA ILE A 226 -4.41 4.72 1.54
C ILE A 226 -4.08 5.19 0.12
N GLU A 227 -3.46 6.35 -0.04
CA GLU A 227 -3.04 6.86 -1.35
C GLU A 227 -2.03 5.92 -2.02
N PHE A 228 -1.05 5.39 -1.27
CA PHE A 228 -0.10 4.39 -1.77
C PHE A 228 -0.79 3.10 -2.23
N ILE A 229 -1.73 2.55 -1.46
CA ILE A 229 -2.45 1.33 -1.83
C ILE A 229 -3.55 1.55 -2.88
N SER A 230 -3.80 2.81 -3.28
CA SER A 230 -4.63 3.14 -4.44
C SER A 230 -3.86 3.02 -5.76
N PHE A 231 -2.56 2.73 -5.72
CA PHE A 231 -1.73 2.58 -6.91
C PHE A 231 -1.97 1.24 -7.63
N PRO A 232 -1.77 1.19 -8.96
CA PRO A 232 -2.05 0.00 -9.75
C PRO A 232 -1.28 -1.24 -9.28
N ALA A 233 -2.01 -2.26 -8.83
CA ALA A 233 -1.49 -3.57 -8.44
C ALA A 233 -0.26 -3.59 -7.49
N ILE A 234 -0.03 -2.51 -6.72
CA ILE A 234 1.17 -2.35 -5.89
C ILE A 234 1.35 -3.50 -4.91
N ALA A 235 0.27 -4.04 -4.34
CA ALA A 235 0.36 -5.08 -3.32
C ALA A 235 0.99 -6.39 -3.84
N GLN A 236 0.82 -6.71 -5.13
CA GLN A 236 1.45 -7.88 -5.75
C GLN A 236 2.96 -7.71 -6.02
N MET A 237 3.48 -6.48 -5.95
CA MET A 237 4.89 -6.19 -6.21
C MET A 237 5.74 -6.21 -4.94
N LEU A 238 5.09 -6.31 -3.78
CA LEU A 238 5.77 -6.22 -2.50
C LEU A 238 6.42 -7.55 -2.11
N SER A 239 7.65 -7.47 -1.60
CA SER A 239 8.36 -8.61 -1.07
C SER A 239 7.79 -9.04 0.29
N LYS A 240 8.10 -10.28 0.71
CA LYS A 240 7.73 -10.78 2.06
C LYS A 240 8.23 -9.86 3.18
N GLN A 241 9.40 -9.22 2.99
CA GLN A 241 9.96 -8.31 3.98
C GLN A 241 9.10 -7.05 4.15
N THR A 242 8.64 -6.47 3.05
CA THR A 242 7.75 -5.31 3.06
C THR A 242 6.38 -5.65 3.63
N LEU A 243 5.83 -6.82 3.27
CA LEU A 243 4.56 -7.31 3.83
C LEU A 243 4.65 -7.50 5.34
N ASN A 244 5.72 -8.11 5.84
CA ASN A 244 5.96 -8.28 7.27
C ASN A 244 6.08 -6.92 8.00
N LEU A 245 6.62 -5.89 7.35
CA LEU A 245 6.70 -4.54 7.94
C LEU A 245 5.30 -3.91 8.09
N ILE A 246 4.44 -4.06 7.07
CA ILE A 246 3.06 -3.59 7.09
C ILE A 246 2.28 -4.29 8.21
N GLU A 247 2.40 -5.61 8.30
CA GLU A 247 1.72 -6.43 9.32
C GLU A 247 2.19 -6.04 10.73
N LYS A 248 3.51 -5.98 10.97
CA LYS A 248 4.06 -5.61 12.29
C LYS A 248 3.64 -4.24 12.79
N THR A 249 3.26 -3.33 11.90
CA THR A 249 2.88 -1.97 12.28
C THR A 249 1.39 -1.73 12.33
N ASN A 250 0.59 -2.75 12.04
CA ASN A 250 -0.88 -2.67 11.99
C ASN A 250 -1.39 -1.50 11.13
N ILE A 251 -0.55 -0.98 10.22
CA ILE A 251 -0.91 0.20 9.42
C ILE A 251 -2.08 -0.12 8.49
N PHE A 252 -2.14 -1.35 7.99
CA PHE A 252 -3.28 -1.83 7.22
C PHE A 252 -4.58 -1.81 8.04
N GLU A 253 -4.59 -2.42 9.23
CA GLU A 253 -5.76 -2.42 10.13
C GLU A 253 -6.26 -1.00 10.42
N ASN A 254 -5.34 -0.15 10.86
CA ASN A 254 -5.62 1.21 11.27
C ASN A 254 -6.14 2.04 10.09
N SER A 255 -5.56 1.86 8.89
CA SER A 255 -6.01 2.54 7.68
C SER A 255 -7.39 2.11 7.23
N ILE A 256 -7.75 0.83 7.36
CA ILE A 256 -9.10 0.32 7.06
C ILE A 256 -10.13 0.92 8.02
N LYS A 257 -9.87 0.87 9.33
CA LYS A 257 -10.75 1.49 10.34
C LYS A 257 -10.92 2.98 10.11
N TRP A 258 -9.82 3.68 9.84
CA TRP A 258 -9.83 5.10 9.56
C TRP A 258 -10.67 5.45 8.33
N ILE A 259 -10.43 4.83 7.16
CA ILE A 259 -11.21 5.16 5.96
C ILE A 259 -12.68 4.75 6.08
N ALA A 260 -12.97 3.65 6.80
CA ALA A 260 -14.34 3.22 7.07
C ALA A 260 -15.10 4.25 7.92
N SER A 261 -14.44 4.83 8.92
CA SER A 261 -15.01 5.88 9.78
C SER A 261 -15.20 7.24 9.11
N LYS A 262 -14.49 7.53 8.00
CA LYS A 262 -14.67 8.80 7.27
C LYS A 262 -15.90 8.72 6.36
N GLU A 263 -16.65 9.82 6.33
CA GLU A 263 -17.85 9.97 5.50
C GLU A 263 -17.56 9.86 3.99
N ASN A 264 -18.63 9.77 3.18
CA ASN A 264 -18.64 9.51 1.73
C ASN A 264 -17.71 10.35 0.86
N GLU A 265 -17.21 11.49 1.35
CA GLU A 265 -16.46 12.43 0.54
C GLU A 265 -15.13 11.93 -0.01
N LYS A 266 -14.43 10.99 0.65
CA LYS A 266 -13.12 10.52 0.13
C LYS A 266 -13.27 9.51 -0.99
N ILE A 267 -14.19 8.54 -0.83
CA ILE A 267 -14.44 7.51 -1.85
C ILE A 267 -15.12 8.13 -3.08
N SER A 268 -16.01 9.10 -2.90
CA SER A 268 -16.70 9.77 -4.02
C SER A 268 -15.79 10.66 -4.88
N LYS A 269 -14.59 11.01 -4.39
CA LYS A 269 -13.58 11.78 -5.12
C LYS A 269 -12.60 10.90 -5.92
N LEU A 270 -12.61 9.58 -5.72
CA LEU A 270 -11.75 8.68 -6.46
C LEU A 270 -12.24 8.51 -7.89
N SER A 271 -11.32 8.48 -8.85
CA SER A 271 -11.62 8.02 -10.20
C SER A 271 -11.95 6.52 -10.20
N THR A 272 -12.68 6.06 -11.22
CA THR A 272 -12.99 4.63 -11.39
C THR A 272 -11.74 3.74 -11.35
N ASN A 273 -10.62 4.18 -11.93
CA ASN A 273 -9.36 3.44 -11.91
C ASN A 273 -8.75 3.35 -10.49
N GLU A 274 -8.71 4.45 -9.75
CA GLU A 274 -8.21 4.46 -8.38
C GLU A 274 -9.08 3.60 -7.47
N ALA A 275 -10.41 3.63 -7.65
CA ALA A 275 -11.35 2.79 -6.92
C ALA A 275 -11.08 1.29 -7.18
N LEU A 276 -10.88 0.89 -8.44
CA LEU A 276 -10.57 -0.50 -8.81
C LEU A 276 -9.19 -0.96 -8.29
N ASN A 277 -8.18 -0.09 -8.35
CA ASN A 277 -6.86 -0.40 -7.80
C ASN A 277 -6.92 -0.53 -6.27
N LEU A 278 -7.60 0.39 -5.60
CA LEU A 278 -7.76 0.40 -4.15
C LEU A 278 -8.48 -0.86 -3.67
N ILE A 279 -9.63 -1.21 -4.25
CA ILE A 279 -10.37 -2.43 -3.87
C ILE A 279 -9.54 -3.69 -4.14
N GLY A 280 -8.83 -3.77 -5.27
CA GLY A 280 -7.94 -4.88 -5.58
C GLY A 280 -6.86 -5.05 -4.52
N ASN A 281 -6.11 -4.00 -4.21
CA ASN A 281 -5.05 -4.05 -3.20
C ASN A 281 -5.60 -4.36 -1.79
N ILE A 282 -6.76 -3.81 -1.41
CA ILE A 282 -7.41 -4.09 -0.12
C ILE A 282 -7.84 -5.56 0.01
N ILE A 283 -8.41 -6.13 -1.05
CA ILE A 283 -8.77 -7.56 -1.08
C ILE A 283 -7.51 -8.41 -0.98
N PHE A 284 -6.46 -8.05 -1.73
CA PHE A 284 -5.20 -8.78 -1.72
C PHE A 284 -4.54 -8.76 -0.33
N PHE A 285 -4.43 -7.60 0.32
CA PHE A 285 -3.92 -7.51 1.68
C PHE A 285 -4.80 -8.23 2.69
N GLY A 286 -6.13 -8.15 2.57
CA GLY A 286 -7.05 -8.90 3.41
C GLY A 286 -6.84 -10.42 3.31
N ASN A 287 -6.57 -10.92 2.10
CA ASN A 287 -6.29 -12.34 1.90
C ASN A 287 -4.92 -12.76 2.48
N LEU A 288 -3.92 -11.87 2.47
CA LEU A 288 -2.61 -12.14 3.06
C LEU A 288 -2.62 -12.06 4.59
N PHE A 289 -3.27 -11.04 5.14
CA PHE A 289 -3.28 -10.74 6.57
C PHE A 289 -4.59 -11.16 7.23
N LYS A 290 -5.01 -12.44 7.07
CA LYS A 290 -6.31 -12.94 7.58
C LYS A 290 -6.51 -12.71 9.08
N ASN A 291 -5.43 -12.79 9.88
CA ASN A 291 -5.47 -12.52 11.32
C ASN A 291 -5.73 -11.04 11.65
N CYS A 292 -5.19 -10.13 10.83
CA CYS A 292 -5.47 -8.70 10.96
C CYS A 292 -6.88 -8.38 10.44
N LEU A 293 -7.28 -9.01 9.33
CA LEU A 293 -8.59 -8.85 8.72
C LEU A 293 -9.72 -9.27 9.67
N SER A 294 -9.56 -10.32 10.47
CA SER A 294 -10.59 -10.73 11.43
C SER A 294 -10.88 -9.65 12.48
N VAL A 295 -9.88 -8.84 12.84
CA VAL A 295 -10.00 -7.74 13.82
C VAL A 295 -10.75 -6.54 13.24
N CYS A 296 -10.60 -6.25 11.94
CA CYS A 296 -11.25 -5.13 11.26
C CYS A 296 -12.29 -5.56 10.21
N LEU A 297 -12.86 -6.76 10.37
CA LEU A 297 -13.66 -7.41 9.33
C LEU A 297 -14.88 -6.59 8.89
N LEU A 298 -15.59 -6.00 9.86
CA LEU A 298 -16.78 -5.19 9.57
C LEU A 298 -16.43 -3.90 8.83
N ASP A 299 -15.38 -3.21 9.27
CA ASP A 299 -14.87 -1.99 8.63
C ASP A 299 -14.39 -2.28 7.21
N TRP A 300 -13.66 -3.39 7.04
CA TRP A 300 -13.20 -3.87 5.73
C TRP A 300 -14.39 -4.18 4.81
N ALA A 301 -15.38 -4.95 5.28
CA ALA A 301 -16.52 -5.33 4.47
C ALA A 301 -17.40 -4.12 4.13
N TYR A 302 -17.53 -3.16 5.04
CA TYR A 302 -18.20 -1.89 4.78
C TYR A 302 -17.51 -1.09 3.69
N LEU A 303 -16.18 -0.94 3.77
CA LEU A 303 -15.37 -0.24 2.77
C LEU A 303 -15.44 -0.91 1.39
N VAL A 304 -15.23 -2.23 1.33
CA VAL A 304 -15.31 -3.00 0.07
C VAL A 304 -16.71 -2.88 -0.53
N ASN A 305 -17.77 -3.00 0.26
CA ASN A 305 -19.14 -2.78 -0.20
C ASN A 305 -19.35 -1.38 -0.79
N ARG A 306 -18.80 -0.33 -0.17
CA ARG A 306 -18.92 1.04 -0.69
C ARG A 306 -18.25 1.19 -2.04
N ILE A 307 -17.05 0.66 -2.20
CA ILE A 307 -16.34 0.74 -3.48
C ILE A 307 -17.07 -0.11 -4.54
N LEU A 308 -17.56 -1.30 -4.20
CA LEU A 308 -18.37 -2.12 -5.13
C LEU A 308 -19.66 -1.43 -5.55
N LYS A 309 -20.37 -0.76 -4.64
CA LYS A 309 -21.57 0.02 -4.97
C LYS A 309 -21.26 1.18 -5.91
N TYR A 310 -20.14 1.87 -5.68
CA TYR A 310 -19.66 2.90 -6.61
C TYR A 310 -19.38 2.33 -8.00
N CYS A 311 -18.64 1.21 -8.09
CA CYS A 311 -18.40 0.53 -9.36
C CYS A 311 -19.70 0.08 -10.04
N ALA A 312 -20.67 -0.47 -9.29
CA ALA A 312 -21.97 -0.88 -9.82
C ALA A 312 -22.80 0.30 -10.35
N PHE A 313 -22.69 1.48 -9.73
CA PHE A 313 -23.38 2.70 -10.19
C PHE A 313 -22.88 3.17 -11.58
N ILE A 314 -21.61 2.92 -11.89
CA ILE A 314 -20.99 3.29 -13.17
C ILE A 314 -21.34 2.29 -14.28
N VAL A 315 -21.69 1.06 -13.94
CA VAL A 315 -22.10 0.03 -14.88
C VAL A 315 -23.48 0.34 -15.45
N THR A 316 -23.62 0.18 -16.76
CA THR A 316 -24.85 0.46 -17.51
C THR A 316 -25.33 -0.79 -18.22
N ASP A 317 -26.64 -1.07 -18.16
CA ASP A 317 -27.22 -2.28 -18.76
C ASP A 317 -27.29 -2.22 -20.30
N ASN A 318 -27.13 -1.04 -20.90
CA ASN A 318 -27.39 -0.82 -22.33
C ASN A 318 -26.16 -0.26 -23.06
N LYS A 319 -25.89 -0.82 -24.26
CA LYS A 319 -25.00 -0.24 -25.28
C LYS A 319 -25.58 1.08 -25.80
N LYS A 320 -25.48 2.16 -25.03
CA LYS A 320 -25.76 3.52 -25.52
C LYS A 320 -24.54 4.04 -26.28
N SER A 321 -24.74 5.01 -27.18
CA SER A 321 -23.68 5.58 -28.03
C SER A 321 -22.49 6.18 -27.28
N ASN A 322 -22.65 6.49 -25.99
CA ASN A 322 -21.64 7.14 -25.15
C ASN A 322 -21.11 6.23 -24.02
N CYS A 323 -21.22 4.91 -24.16
CA CYS A 323 -20.72 3.93 -23.19
C CYS A 323 -19.40 3.30 -23.66
N TRP A 324 -18.54 2.96 -22.71
CA TRP A 324 -17.24 2.33 -22.96
C TRP A 324 -17.25 0.89 -22.44
N HIS A 325 -16.63 -0.03 -23.16
CA HIS A 325 -16.52 -1.41 -22.69
C HIS A 325 -15.26 -1.58 -21.83
N HIS A 326 -15.42 -2.08 -20.61
CA HIS A 326 -14.36 -2.41 -19.67
C HIS A 326 -14.29 -3.92 -19.42
N PRO A 327 -13.10 -4.57 -19.50
CA PRO A 327 -13.03 -6.04 -19.46
C PRO A 327 -13.50 -6.68 -18.14
N LEU A 328 -13.50 -5.96 -17.03
CA LEU A 328 -14.00 -6.46 -15.74
C LEU A 328 -15.46 -6.03 -15.45
N LEU A 329 -15.81 -4.78 -15.80
CA LEU A 329 -17.08 -4.15 -15.40
C LEU A 329 -18.20 -4.33 -16.45
N GLY A 330 -17.85 -4.60 -17.72
CA GLY A 330 -18.80 -4.55 -18.83
C GLY A 330 -18.95 -3.13 -19.38
N TRP A 331 -20.16 -2.69 -19.70
CA TRP A 331 -20.42 -1.36 -20.27
C TRP A 331 -20.49 -0.29 -19.19
N THR A 332 -19.61 0.72 -19.25
CA THR A 332 -19.50 1.80 -18.28
C THR A 332 -19.94 3.14 -18.86
N SER A 333 -20.53 3.99 -18.02
CA SER A 333 -20.87 5.38 -18.35
C SER A 333 -19.64 6.30 -18.42
N GLU A 334 -18.55 5.92 -17.76
CA GLU A 334 -17.30 6.66 -17.73
C GLU A 334 -16.24 6.02 -18.63
N ARG A 335 -15.37 6.85 -19.21
CA ARG A 335 -14.18 6.38 -19.91
C ARG A 335 -13.12 6.01 -18.88
N ILE A 336 -12.75 4.74 -18.86
CA ILE A 336 -11.70 4.23 -17.98
C ILE A 336 -10.40 4.21 -18.77
N ASP A 337 -9.39 4.97 -18.32
CA ASP A 337 -8.11 5.08 -19.01
C ASP A 337 -7.42 3.72 -19.13
N GLY A 338 -6.97 3.38 -20.34
CA GLY A 338 -6.31 2.12 -20.65
C GLY A 338 -4.80 2.08 -20.34
N GLY A 339 -4.22 3.12 -19.72
CA GLY A 339 -2.77 3.21 -19.48
C GLY A 339 -2.20 2.11 -18.58
N TYR A 340 -3.05 1.33 -17.93
CA TYR A 340 -2.66 0.31 -16.96
C TYR A 340 -2.58 -1.11 -17.55
N GLN A 341 -2.35 -1.28 -18.86
CA GLN A 341 -2.51 -2.60 -19.52
C GLN A 341 -1.82 -3.76 -18.79
N TRP A 342 -0.60 -3.56 -18.30
CA TRP A 342 0.14 -4.60 -17.58
C TRP A 342 -0.35 -4.78 -16.13
N ALA A 343 -0.72 -3.70 -15.44
CA ALA A 343 -1.21 -3.73 -14.06
C ALA A 343 -2.66 -4.26 -14.00
N PHE A 344 -3.39 -4.15 -15.10
CA PHE A 344 -4.79 -4.55 -15.21
C PHE A 344 -4.99 -6.05 -14.97
N THR A 345 -4.17 -6.91 -15.57
CA THR A 345 -4.25 -8.37 -15.33
C THR A 345 -3.99 -8.71 -13.87
N ARG A 346 -3.06 -8.00 -13.22
CA ARG A 346 -2.75 -8.18 -11.80
C ARG A 346 -3.90 -7.72 -10.93
N MET A 347 -4.46 -6.56 -11.22
CA MET A 347 -5.63 -6.00 -10.55
C MET A 347 -6.83 -6.95 -10.62
N ILE A 348 -7.14 -7.52 -11.80
CA ILE A 348 -8.21 -8.54 -11.91
C ILE A 348 -7.91 -9.73 -10.99
N LYS A 349 -6.68 -10.24 -10.99
CA LYS A 349 -6.31 -11.35 -10.09
C LYS A 349 -6.52 -10.97 -8.62
N GLN A 350 -6.13 -9.76 -8.22
CA GLN A 350 -6.34 -9.28 -6.85
C GLN A 350 -7.83 -9.21 -6.48
N ILE A 351 -8.65 -8.64 -7.36
CA ILE A 351 -10.10 -8.54 -7.14
C ILE A 351 -10.73 -9.94 -7.10
N SER A 352 -10.28 -10.87 -7.96
CA SER A 352 -10.80 -12.23 -8.01
C SER A 352 -10.56 -13.04 -6.74
N LEU A 353 -9.60 -12.62 -5.91
CA LEU A 353 -9.41 -13.22 -4.60
C LEU A 353 -10.64 -13.07 -3.70
N LEU A 354 -11.50 -12.08 -3.93
CA LEU A 354 -12.74 -11.89 -3.16
C LEU A 354 -13.64 -13.12 -3.25
N TRP A 355 -13.71 -13.76 -4.42
CA TRP A 355 -14.44 -15.01 -4.64
C TRP A 355 -13.52 -16.22 -4.78
N SER A 356 -12.28 -16.14 -4.24
CA SER A 356 -11.45 -17.33 -4.09
C SER A 356 -12.03 -18.26 -3.02
N LYS A 357 -11.77 -19.56 -3.14
CA LYS A 357 -12.21 -20.56 -2.15
C LYS A 357 -11.81 -20.14 -0.73
N GLU A 358 -10.55 -19.76 -0.54
CA GLU A 358 -10.02 -19.39 0.77
C GLU A 358 -10.69 -18.16 1.38
N MET A 359 -10.94 -17.12 0.58
CA MET A 359 -11.59 -15.90 1.08
C MET A 359 -13.07 -16.15 1.36
N VAL A 360 -13.78 -16.86 0.47
CA VAL A 360 -15.20 -17.21 0.68
C VAL A 360 -15.36 -18.01 1.96
N GLU A 361 -14.53 -19.04 2.18
CA GLU A 361 -14.55 -19.85 3.40
C GLU A 361 -14.25 -19.00 4.64
N PHE A 362 -13.21 -18.16 4.59
CA PHE A 362 -12.86 -17.27 5.70
C PHE A 362 -14.02 -16.31 6.05
N LEU A 363 -14.60 -15.64 5.05
CA LEU A 363 -15.72 -14.72 5.26
C LEU A 363 -16.97 -15.48 5.73
N ALA A 364 -17.28 -16.64 5.15
CA ALA A 364 -18.44 -17.45 5.53
C ALA A 364 -18.32 -18.06 6.93
N ILE A 365 -17.10 -18.33 7.40
CA ILE A 365 -16.88 -18.68 8.81
C ILE A 365 -17.17 -17.45 9.65
N ASN A 366 -16.40 -16.37 9.51
CA ASN A 366 -16.48 -15.24 10.42
C ASN A 366 -17.85 -14.50 10.42
N PHE A 367 -18.53 -14.39 9.27
CA PHE A 367 -19.83 -13.72 9.21
C PHE A 367 -20.97 -14.57 9.76
N PHE A 368 -20.89 -15.90 9.65
CA PHE A 368 -21.96 -16.81 10.08
C PHE A 368 -21.66 -17.55 11.40
N THR A 369 -20.43 -17.61 11.91
CA THR A 369 -20.13 -18.21 13.23
C THR A 369 -20.34 -17.22 14.37
N ASN A 370 -20.26 -15.92 14.11
CA ASN A 370 -20.67 -14.89 15.06
C ASN A 370 -22.21 -14.78 15.21
N PHE A 371 -22.94 -15.69 14.54
CA PHE A 371 -24.35 -15.99 14.77
C PHE A 371 -24.47 -17.01 15.90
N ASP A 372 -24.21 -16.56 17.12
CA ASP A 372 -24.73 -17.29 18.28
C ASP A 372 -26.24 -17.03 18.35
N GLU A 373 -27.03 -18.04 17.99
CA GLU A 373 -28.49 -18.09 18.15
C GLU A 373 -28.94 -17.78 19.60
N THR A 374 -28.04 -17.88 20.56
CA THR A 374 -28.28 -17.62 21.99
C THR A 374 -28.43 -16.13 22.34
N LYS A 375 -28.18 -15.21 21.40
CA LYS A 375 -28.35 -13.74 21.60
C LYS A 375 -29.41 -13.12 20.69
N LEU A 376 -30.36 -13.90 20.18
CA LEU A 376 -31.60 -13.30 19.67
C LEU A 376 -32.31 -12.61 20.86
N PRO A 377 -32.63 -11.30 20.79
CA PRO A 377 -33.53 -10.71 21.76
C PRO A 377 -34.84 -11.50 21.67
N GLN A 378 -35.14 -12.27 22.71
CA GLN A 378 -36.48 -12.83 22.89
C GLN A 378 -37.46 -11.70 22.59
N GLN A 379 -38.42 -11.97 21.70
CA GLN A 379 -39.48 -11.04 21.34
C GLN A 379 -40.17 -10.54 22.62
N GLN A 380 -39.70 -9.43 23.16
CA GLN A 380 -40.38 -8.74 24.24
C GLN A 380 -41.53 -7.99 23.61
N ASN A 381 -42.72 -8.54 23.82
CA ASN A 381 -43.99 -7.86 23.68
C ASN A 381 -43.90 -6.46 24.33
N VAL A 382 -43.77 -5.42 23.51
CA VAL A 382 -43.64 -4.03 23.97
C VAL A 382 -44.97 -3.56 24.55
N LYS A 383 -45.13 -3.66 25.88
CA LYS A 383 -45.90 -2.69 26.64
C LYS A 383 -44.95 -1.57 27.06
N ARG A 384 -45.22 -0.37 26.53
CA ARG A 384 -44.57 0.90 26.86
C ARG A 384 -44.37 1.07 28.38
N LYS A 385 -43.16 1.45 28.81
CA LYS A 385 -42.91 2.58 29.74
C LYS A 385 -41.42 2.89 29.91
N ASN A 386 -41.17 4.19 30.07
CA ASN A 386 -39.90 4.90 30.18
C ASN A 386 -38.92 4.34 31.22
N SER A 387 -37.61 4.31 30.91
CA SER A 387 -36.56 5.19 31.50
C SER A 387 -35.13 4.57 31.47
N LYS A 388 -34.22 5.37 30.91
CA LYS A 388 -32.77 5.61 31.14
C LYS A 388 -31.73 4.48 31.44
N SER A 389 -30.68 4.58 30.61
CA SER A 389 -29.22 4.29 30.77
C SER A 389 -28.70 2.85 30.85
N PHE A 390 -27.93 2.39 29.85
CA PHE A 390 -26.45 2.31 29.83
C PHE A 390 -25.96 1.58 28.56
N GLY A 391 -24.87 2.07 27.94
CA GLY A 391 -23.97 1.30 27.05
C GLY A 391 -24.10 1.52 25.54
N GLU A 392 -23.37 2.50 25.01
CA GLU A 392 -23.32 2.87 23.59
C GLU A 392 -22.69 1.78 22.70
N ILE A 393 -23.49 1.22 21.80
CA ILE A 393 -23.06 0.52 20.59
C ILE A 393 -22.99 1.59 19.49
N PRO A 394 -21.98 1.63 18.61
CA PRO A 394 -21.91 2.65 17.57
C PRO A 394 -23.12 2.53 16.63
N ILE A 395 -23.95 3.57 16.66
CA ILE A 395 -25.13 3.74 15.81
C ILE A 395 -24.62 4.10 14.42
N PHE A 396 -24.92 3.24 13.43
CA PHE A 396 -24.81 3.60 12.02
C PHE A 396 -25.61 4.88 11.76
N PRO A 397 -25.06 5.92 11.12
CA PRO A 397 -25.86 7.06 10.72
C PRO A 397 -26.84 6.62 9.64
N THR A 398 -28.08 6.37 10.05
CA THR A 398 -29.25 6.41 9.19
C THR A 398 -29.40 7.85 8.71
N MET A 399 -28.93 8.13 7.50
CA MET A 399 -29.37 9.30 6.74
C MET A 399 -30.10 8.82 5.51
N ASP A 400 -31.28 9.39 5.34
CA ASP A 400 -32.28 9.08 4.35
C ASP A 400 -31.72 8.96 2.94
N ASN A 401 -31.80 7.75 2.39
CA ASN A 401 -32.14 7.53 0.99
C ASN A 401 -32.71 6.12 0.89
N LYS A 402 -34.04 6.06 0.79
CA LYS A 402 -34.84 4.86 0.63
C LYS A 402 -34.19 3.93 -0.40
N LEU A 403 -33.61 2.83 0.07
CA LEU A 403 -33.43 1.64 -0.76
C LEU A 403 -34.85 1.24 -1.21
N PRO A 404 -35.13 1.04 -2.52
CA PRO A 404 -36.47 0.70 -2.94
C PRO A 404 -36.77 -0.74 -2.47
N SER A 405 -37.55 -0.87 -1.41
CA SER A 405 -38.28 -2.09 -1.04
C SER A 405 -39.01 -2.71 -2.24
N ASP A 406 -39.36 -1.87 -3.22
CA ASP A 406 -39.98 -2.23 -4.48
C ASP A 406 -39.13 -3.18 -5.34
N PHE A 407 -37.79 -3.19 -5.20
CA PHE A 407 -36.93 -4.04 -6.04
C PHE A 407 -36.86 -5.49 -5.54
N LEU A 408 -36.79 -5.69 -4.22
CA LEU A 408 -36.88 -7.01 -3.60
C LEU A 408 -38.28 -7.61 -3.76
N GLN A 409 -39.34 -6.79 -3.63
CA GLN A 409 -40.71 -7.23 -3.93
C GLN A 409 -40.89 -7.59 -5.42
N LYS A 410 -40.26 -6.85 -6.35
CA LYS A 410 -40.30 -7.18 -7.80
C LYS A 410 -39.51 -8.44 -8.15
N PHE A 411 -38.45 -8.78 -7.41
CA PHE A 411 -37.70 -10.02 -7.61
C PHE A 411 -38.49 -11.25 -7.14
N ILE A 412 -39.17 -11.16 -5.99
CA ILE A 412 -40.05 -12.23 -5.49
C ILE A 412 -41.28 -12.39 -6.41
N GLY A 413 -41.84 -11.29 -6.92
CA GLY A 413 -42.94 -11.33 -7.88
C GLY A 413 -42.59 -11.93 -9.25
N LYS A 414 -41.30 -12.00 -9.62
CA LYS A 414 -40.85 -12.59 -10.88
C LYS A 414 -40.51 -14.08 -10.81
N PHE A 415 -40.22 -14.62 -9.61
CA PHE A 415 -40.14 -16.07 -9.40
C PHE A 415 -41.51 -16.73 -9.19
N GLY A 416 -42.55 -15.93 -8.91
CA GLY A 416 -43.92 -16.41 -8.75
C GLY A 416 -44.89 -15.89 -9.81
N SER A 417 -44.78 -16.30 -11.08
CA SER A 417 -45.93 -16.33 -12.02
C SER A 417 -45.60 -16.85 -13.43
N LYS A 418 -45.89 -18.12 -13.72
CA LYS A 418 -47.10 -18.55 -14.47
C LYS A 418 -46.97 -20.04 -14.86
N LYS A 419 -48.02 -20.80 -14.49
CA LYS A 419 -48.28 -22.24 -14.72
C LYS A 419 -47.65 -23.20 -13.72
N HIS A 420 -48.21 -23.23 -12.51
CA HIS A 420 -48.56 -24.43 -11.74
C HIS A 420 -49.21 -23.94 -10.43
N GLN A 421 -50.47 -23.52 -10.52
CA GLN A 421 -51.33 -23.39 -9.35
C GLN A 421 -52.14 -24.66 -9.27
N GLU A 422 -51.66 -25.62 -8.48
CA GLU A 422 -52.49 -26.56 -7.72
C GLU A 422 -51.58 -27.21 -6.67
N THR A 423 -51.93 -26.97 -5.39
CA THR A 423 -51.43 -27.65 -4.17
C THR A 423 -49.93 -27.60 -3.84
N ILE A 424 -49.43 -26.46 -3.36
CA ILE A 424 -48.41 -26.41 -2.28
C ILE A 424 -48.74 -25.21 -1.39
N GLY A 425 -48.81 -25.45 -0.08
CA GLY A 425 -49.24 -24.50 0.94
C GLY A 425 -48.50 -23.16 0.92
N SER A 426 -49.19 -22.14 1.42
CA SER A 426 -48.73 -20.77 1.60
C SER A 426 -47.31 -20.69 2.17
N ILE A 427 -46.32 -20.37 1.33
CA ILE A 427 -45.01 -19.93 1.79
C ILE A 427 -45.23 -18.54 2.39
N GLN A 428 -45.30 -18.48 3.73
CA GLN A 428 -45.36 -17.22 4.45
C GLN A 428 -44.10 -16.41 4.12
N ALA A 429 -44.28 -15.14 3.75
CA ALA A 429 -43.16 -14.23 3.56
C ALA A 429 -42.46 -14.05 4.91
N VAL A 430 -41.33 -14.74 5.10
CA VAL A 430 -40.50 -14.63 6.30
C VAL A 430 -40.02 -13.18 6.39
N ALA A 431 -40.33 -12.52 7.50
CA ALA A 431 -39.82 -11.18 7.78
C ALA A 431 -38.29 -11.24 7.79
N LEU A 432 -37.64 -10.44 6.94
CA LEU A 432 -36.19 -10.35 6.90
C LEU A 432 -35.66 -10.09 8.33
N PRO A 433 -34.69 -10.87 8.81
CA PRO A 433 -34.15 -10.68 10.16
C PRO A 433 -33.48 -9.30 10.28
N PRO A 434 -33.25 -8.77 11.49
CA PRO A 434 -32.60 -7.48 11.72
C PRO A 434 -31.23 -7.41 11.02
N PHE A 435 -30.67 -6.20 10.85
CA PHE A 435 -29.38 -5.99 10.18
C PHE A 435 -28.28 -6.77 10.89
N THR A 436 -27.82 -7.85 10.27
CA THR A 436 -26.97 -8.85 10.91
C THR A 436 -25.74 -9.15 10.06
N SER A 437 -24.74 -9.79 10.68
CA SER A 437 -23.47 -10.17 10.06
C SER A 437 -23.63 -10.91 8.70
N PRO A 438 -24.52 -11.91 8.53
CA PRO A 438 -24.81 -12.56 7.24
C PRO A 438 -25.37 -11.62 6.17
N ILE A 439 -26.13 -10.58 6.54
CA ILE A 439 -26.65 -9.61 5.56
C ILE A 439 -25.50 -8.82 4.93
N ILE A 440 -24.46 -8.49 5.70
CA ILE A 440 -23.26 -7.80 5.19
C ILE A 440 -22.53 -8.68 4.17
N PHE A 441 -22.41 -9.98 4.45
CA PHE A 441 -21.88 -10.97 3.52
C PHE A 441 -22.70 -11.02 2.23
N CYS A 442 -24.04 -11.12 2.32
CA CYS A 442 -24.92 -11.12 1.15
C CYS A 442 -24.79 -9.82 0.33
N GLN A 443 -24.75 -8.66 1.00
CA GLN A 443 -24.57 -7.37 0.35
C GLN A 443 -23.24 -7.30 -0.40
N LEU A 444 -22.17 -7.83 0.18
CA LEU A 444 -20.84 -7.88 -0.45
C LEU A 444 -20.89 -8.58 -1.81
N TYR A 445 -21.41 -9.80 -1.85
CA TYR A 445 -21.47 -10.57 -3.10
C TYR A 445 -22.56 -10.07 -4.05
N GLN A 446 -23.66 -9.51 -3.54
CA GLN A 446 -24.65 -8.84 -4.39
C GLN A 446 -24.03 -7.66 -5.13
N ASN A 447 -23.31 -6.78 -4.42
CA ASN A 447 -22.65 -5.63 -5.04
C ASN A 447 -21.52 -6.08 -5.99
N ALA A 448 -20.80 -7.15 -5.67
CA ALA A 448 -19.81 -7.75 -6.58
C ALA A 448 -20.44 -8.26 -7.88
N LEU A 449 -21.60 -8.94 -7.81
CA LEU A 449 -22.33 -9.41 -9.00
C LEU A 449 -22.86 -8.25 -9.84
N LEU A 450 -23.29 -7.16 -9.21
CA LEU A 450 -23.74 -5.96 -9.92
C LEU A 450 -22.57 -5.24 -10.61
N ALA A 451 -21.46 -5.06 -9.90
CA ALA A 451 -20.28 -4.36 -10.40
C ALA A 451 -19.52 -5.15 -11.48
N PHE A 452 -19.26 -6.44 -11.27
CA PHE A 452 -18.38 -7.23 -12.12
C PHE A 452 -19.17 -8.13 -13.07
N TYR A 453 -19.80 -7.51 -14.08
CA TYR A 453 -20.66 -8.19 -15.05
C TYR A 453 -20.00 -9.43 -15.68
N ASN A 454 -18.73 -9.30 -16.10
CA ASN A 454 -18.01 -10.36 -16.79
C ASN A 454 -17.56 -11.51 -15.87
N SER A 455 -17.53 -11.31 -14.55
CA SER A 455 -17.12 -12.32 -13.57
C SER A 455 -18.29 -12.97 -12.82
N ARG A 456 -19.55 -12.68 -13.18
CA ARG A 456 -20.73 -13.19 -12.48
C ARG A 456 -20.76 -14.71 -12.34
N ILE A 457 -20.44 -15.43 -13.42
CA ILE A 457 -20.46 -16.90 -13.42
C ILE A 457 -19.40 -17.45 -12.47
N GLU A 458 -18.21 -16.84 -12.45
CA GLU A 458 -17.13 -17.24 -11.54
C GLU A 458 -17.51 -16.99 -10.08
N ILE A 459 -18.09 -15.82 -9.78
CA ILE A 459 -18.56 -15.47 -8.43
C ILE A 459 -19.62 -16.47 -7.96
N LEU A 460 -20.65 -16.73 -8.77
CA LEU A 460 -21.73 -17.67 -8.42
C LEU A 460 -21.19 -19.09 -8.24
N SER A 461 -20.33 -19.55 -9.15
CA SER A 461 -19.68 -20.87 -9.03
C SER A 461 -18.89 -20.99 -7.74
N SER A 462 -18.13 -19.95 -7.36
CA SER A 462 -17.36 -19.97 -6.11
C SER A 462 -18.25 -20.03 -4.86
N LEU A 463 -19.38 -19.32 -4.85
CA LEU A 463 -20.32 -19.36 -3.74
C LEU A 463 -21.06 -20.71 -3.62
N SER A 464 -21.22 -21.44 -4.73
CA SER A 464 -21.87 -22.75 -4.77
C SER A 464 -20.91 -23.95 -4.66
N ARG A 465 -19.59 -23.73 -4.48
CA ARG A 465 -18.62 -24.83 -4.41
C ARG A 465 -18.75 -25.71 -3.18
N ASN A 466 -19.12 -25.13 -2.04
CA ASN A 466 -19.27 -25.83 -0.77
C ASN A 466 -20.69 -25.59 -0.25
N ASP A 467 -21.62 -26.46 -0.63
CA ASP A 467 -23.04 -26.37 -0.28
C ASP A 467 -23.26 -26.21 1.24
N SER A 468 -22.42 -26.84 2.06
CA SER A 468 -22.52 -26.80 3.52
C SER A 468 -22.09 -25.48 4.18
N LEU A 469 -21.25 -24.67 3.53
CA LEU A 469 -20.64 -23.49 4.17
C LEU A 469 -21.42 -22.21 3.93
N VAL A 470 -21.88 -21.98 2.70
CA VAL A 470 -22.56 -20.74 2.31
C VAL A 470 -24.05 -21.00 2.12
N LEU A 471 -24.41 -21.92 1.23
CA LEU A 471 -25.81 -22.18 0.86
C LEU A 471 -26.62 -22.75 2.03
N ALA A 472 -26.11 -23.77 2.73
CA ALA A 472 -26.79 -24.36 3.89
C ALA A 472 -26.95 -23.34 5.03
N LYS A 473 -25.92 -22.54 5.32
CA LYS A 473 -26.01 -21.49 6.36
C LYS A 473 -26.96 -20.36 5.99
N LEU A 474 -27.00 -19.96 4.72
CA LEU A 474 -27.98 -18.98 4.22
C LEU A 474 -29.40 -19.53 4.26
N TRP A 475 -29.57 -20.81 3.90
CA TRP A 475 -30.86 -21.48 3.97
C TRP A 475 -31.39 -21.56 5.39
N HIS A 476 -30.53 -22.00 6.33
CA HIS A 476 -30.83 -22.00 7.77
C HIS A 476 -31.18 -20.60 8.29
N TYR A 477 -30.44 -19.58 7.86
CA TYR A 477 -30.69 -18.19 8.22
C TYR A 477 -32.04 -17.66 7.70
N ILE A 478 -32.47 -18.07 6.50
CA ILE A 478 -33.77 -17.68 5.92
C ILE A 478 -34.92 -18.49 6.53
N ASN A 479 -34.67 -19.76 6.85
CA ASN A 479 -35.67 -20.70 7.35
C ASN A 479 -35.24 -21.28 8.72
N PRO A 480 -35.22 -20.46 9.79
CA PRO A 480 -34.81 -20.91 11.12
C PRO A 480 -35.73 -21.99 11.71
N ASP A 481 -36.96 -22.11 11.20
CA ASP A 481 -37.95 -23.08 11.67
C ASP A 481 -37.78 -24.48 11.06
N VAL A 482 -36.94 -24.65 10.03
CA VAL A 482 -36.73 -25.93 9.32
C VAL A 482 -35.63 -26.78 9.98
N SER A 483 -34.81 -26.21 10.85
CA SER A 483 -33.71 -26.92 11.53
C SER A 483 -34.12 -27.76 12.73
N ASN A 484 -35.40 -27.72 13.14
CA ASN A 484 -35.95 -28.63 14.15
C ASN A 484 -36.57 -29.90 13.56
N THR A 485 -36.52 -30.07 12.24
CA THR A 485 -36.89 -31.33 11.60
C THR A 485 -35.63 -32.00 11.07
N GLU A 486 -35.22 -33.08 11.74
CA GLU A 486 -34.10 -33.93 11.37
C GLU A 486 -34.14 -34.31 9.88
N GLY A 487 -33.01 -34.11 9.20
CA GLY A 487 -32.72 -34.72 7.91
C GLY A 487 -32.43 -33.74 6.77
N PHE A 488 -31.18 -33.26 6.69
CA PHE A 488 -30.43 -33.09 5.44
C PHE A 488 -28.93 -33.13 5.71
#